data_AF-A0A418CKW7-F1
#
_entry.id   AF-A0A418CKW7-F1
#
_cell.length_a   1.000
_cell.length_b   1.000
_cell.length_c   1.000
_cell.angle_alpha   90.00
_cell.angle_beta   90.00
_cell.angle_gamma   90.00
#
_symmetry.space_group_name_H-M   'P 1'
#
loop_
_entity.id
_entity.type
_entity.pdbx_description
1 polymer ?
#
loop_
_entity_poly.entity_id
_entity_poly.type
_entity_poly.pdbx_seq_one_letter_code
_entity_poly.pdbx_strand_id
1 'polypeptide(L)'
;MTDSQWQDLEAEMMGLVNTAMQSTPHTRELDAIQEGYHLTSEKRNIRVLVKKSPTSAFHEFLALRRNPLSLDDYMELSYCDTTDALRAQQALFYRDNLLNAMVLAAHQTRDTDPFRFVGLKYKRLRFANSGGVFEPRDTTYFEVSGLRTNKAGHRVLFIARESVNLDDYPPVDHVVRFHFKTLILQTHYDDGIEEAVYLISNPLGSIPAFVFNKVAQASLYLVDDFPLMLQKQRCSPSSQCSIDSYHDGDDDSRDSAGLRSTVSTGNDYDDDHCALLTSLPANGIHAQQHEKMRRGIDEQRQLVHQLMEQLDVRRSLAAQEGPRSS
;
A
#
# COMPACT_ATOMS: atom_id res chain seq x y z
N MET A 1 0.21 -18.38 -17.98
CA MET A 1 1.20 -17.48 -18.60
C MET A 1 2.31 -18.28 -19.23
N THR A 2 2.81 -17.86 -20.40
CA THR A 2 3.97 -18.44 -21.08
C THR A 2 5.26 -17.76 -20.61
N ASP A 3 6.43 -18.37 -20.85
CA ASP A 3 7.73 -17.79 -20.47
C ASP A 3 7.99 -16.43 -21.13
N SER A 4 7.58 -16.23 -22.38
CA SER A 4 7.67 -14.92 -23.04
C SER A 4 6.87 -13.85 -22.31
N GLN A 5 5.65 -14.17 -21.85
CA GLN A 5 4.82 -13.21 -21.10
C GLN A 5 5.45 -12.83 -19.77
N TRP A 6 6.12 -13.78 -19.09
CA TRP A 6 6.88 -13.48 -17.86
C TRP A 6 8.04 -12.53 -18.14
N GLN A 7 8.81 -12.79 -19.21
CA GLN A 7 9.95 -11.96 -19.60
C GLN A 7 9.54 -10.54 -20.00
N ASP A 8 8.45 -10.39 -20.75
CA ASP A 8 7.94 -9.09 -21.19
C ASP A 8 7.49 -8.22 -19.99
N LEU A 9 6.73 -8.80 -19.06
CA LEU A 9 6.30 -8.11 -17.83
C LEU A 9 7.49 -7.74 -16.95
N GLU A 10 8.46 -8.64 -16.80
CA GLU A 10 9.67 -8.34 -16.05
C GLU A 10 10.46 -7.20 -16.70
N ALA A 11 10.65 -7.22 -18.02
CA ALA A 11 11.36 -6.18 -18.73
C ALA A 11 10.69 -4.81 -18.58
N GLU A 12 9.35 -4.74 -18.64
CA GLU A 12 8.60 -3.51 -18.41
C GLU A 12 8.85 -2.97 -16.99
N MET A 13 8.69 -3.81 -15.97
CA MET A 13 8.90 -3.41 -14.57
C MET A 13 10.35 -2.99 -14.31
N MET A 14 11.31 -3.69 -14.90
CA MET A 14 12.73 -3.32 -14.80
C MET A 14 13.04 -1.99 -15.50
N GLY A 15 12.32 -1.63 -16.56
CA GLY A 15 12.41 -0.29 -17.16
C GLY A 15 12.06 0.83 -16.18
N LEU A 16 11.01 0.62 -15.37
CA LEU A 16 10.60 1.56 -14.32
C LEU A 16 11.65 1.64 -13.20
N VAL A 17 12.13 0.49 -12.74
CA VAL A 17 13.18 0.39 -11.70
C VAL A 17 14.45 1.12 -12.16
N ASN A 18 14.91 0.86 -13.38
CA ASN A 18 16.11 1.48 -13.95
C ASN A 18 15.98 3.00 -14.10
N THR A 19 14.80 3.50 -14.47
CA THR A 19 14.52 4.93 -14.56
C THR A 19 14.56 5.58 -13.17
N ALA A 20 13.84 5.03 -12.21
CA ALA A 20 13.77 5.60 -10.86
C ALA A 20 15.10 5.51 -10.09
N MET A 21 15.95 4.51 -10.39
CA MET A 21 17.30 4.39 -9.83
C MET A 21 18.32 5.39 -10.43
N GLN A 22 17.96 6.17 -11.45
CA GLN A 22 18.81 7.29 -11.88
C GLN A 22 18.87 8.38 -10.79
N SER A 23 17.78 8.55 -10.04
CA SER A 23 17.73 9.44 -8.88
C SER A 23 18.32 8.78 -7.64
N THR A 24 19.00 9.58 -6.82
CA THR A 24 19.59 9.17 -5.54
C THR A 24 18.82 9.79 -4.38
N PRO A 25 19.03 9.34 -3.13
CA PRO A 25 18.45 10.00 -1.95
C PRO A 25 18.70 11.52 -1.85
N HIS A 26 19.77 12.01 -2.48
CA HIS A 26 20.09 13.44 -2.50
C HIS A 26 19.33 14.23 -3.58
N THR A 27 18.93 13.58 -4.67
CA THR A 27 18.35 14.26 -5.85
C THR A 27 16.88 13.94 -6.07
N ARG A 28 16.38 12.81 -5.54
CA ARG A 28 15.08 12.24 -5.87
C ARG A 28 13.90 13.18 -5.68
N GLU A 29 13.90 13.96 -4.60
CA GLU A 29 12.87 14.98 -4.40
C GLU A 29 12.94 16.09 -5.46
N LEU A 30 14.14 16.58 -5.77
CA LEU A 30 14.35 17.62 -6.77
C LEU A 30 13.96 17.13 -8.17
N ASP A 31 14.36 15.92 -8.52
CA ASP A 31 14.03 15.26 -9.79
C ASP A 31 12.50 15.12 -9.92
N ALA A 32 11.82 14.66 -8.86
CA ALA A 32 10.36 14.56 -8.84
C ALA A 32 9.67 15.93 -9.01
N ILE A 33 10.18 16.98 -8.37
CA ILE A 33 9.64 18.34 -8.53
C ILE A 33 9.78 18.81 -9.99
N GLN A 34 10.91 18.53 -10.64
CA GLN A 34 11.11 18.83 -12.06
C GLN A 34 10.15 18.05 -12.97
N GLU A 35 9.78 16.82 -12.58
CA GLU A 35 8.76 16.01 -13.24
C GLU A 35 7.31 16.46 -12.97
N GLY A 36 7.11 17.52 -12.19
CA GLY A 36 5.79 18.11 -11.91
C GLY A 36 5.11 17.61 -10.63
N TYR A 37 5.83 16.87 -9.78
CA TYR A 37 5.37 16.59 -8.43
C TYR A 37 5.44 17.85 -7.55
N HIS A 38 4.51 17.97 -6.60
CA HIS A 38 4.54 19.02 -5.58
C HIS A 38 4.33 18.42 -4.20
N LEU A 39 5.08 18.92 -3.21
CA LEU A 39 4.95 18.50 -1.82
C LEU A 39 3.56 18.89 -1.28
N THR A 40 2.83 17.94 -0.72
CA THR A 40 1.46 18.15 -0.20
C THR A 40 1.33 17.87 1.29
N SER A 41 2.22 17.07 1.86
CA SER A 41 2.16 16.68 3.27
C SER A 41 3.53 16.24 3.75
N GLU A 42 3.89 16.65 4.97
CA GLU A 42 5.06 16.16 5.70
C GLU A 42 4.61 15.81 7.12
N LYS A 43 4.69 14.52 7.46
CA LYS A 43 4.25 14.00 8.76
C LYS A 43 5.13 12.82 9.15
N ARG A 44 5.57 12.76 10.40
CA ARG A 44 6.34 11.62 10.95
C ARG A 44 7.53 11.22 10.05
N ASN A 45 8.30 12.20 9.59
CA ASN A 45 9.43 12.01 8.66
C ASN A 45 9.08 11.41 7.29
N ILE A 46 7.79 11.42 6.92
CA ILE A 46 7.31 11.00 5.60
C ILE A 46 6.87 12.25 4.83
N ARG A 47 7.54 12.51 3.71
CA ARG A 47 7.26 13.59 2.77
C ARG A 47 6.47 13.00 1.60
N VAL A 48 5.27 13.51 1.37
CA VAL A 48 4.39 13.04 0.29
C VAL A 48 4.24 14.11 -0.77
N LEU A 49 4.71 13.79 -1.96
CA LEU A 49 4.54 14.57 -3.16
C LEU A 49 3.45 13.98 -4.05
N VAL A 50 2.77 14.85 -4.78
CA VAL A 50 1.64 14.50 -5.63
C VAL A 50 1.86 15.08 -7.02
N LYS A 51 1.54 14.32 -8.06
CA LYS A 51 1.45 14.79 -9.44
C LYS A 51 0.05 14.49 -9.97
N LYS A 52 -0.59 15.50 -10.56
CA LYS A 52 -1.90 15.31 -11.20
C LYS A 52 -1.69 14.60 -12.54
N SER A 53 -2.46 13.55 -12.79
CA SER A 53 -2.44 12.90 -14.09
C SER A 53 -3.24 13.73 -15.09
N PRO A 54 -2.75 13.94 -16.33
CA PRO A 54 -3.52 14.59 -17.38
C PRO A 54 -4.63 13.69 -17.95
N THR A 55 -4.52 12.37 -17.76
CA THR A 55 -5.42 11.36 -18.34
C THR A 55 -6.30 10.67 -17.31
N SER A 56 -6.13 10.98 -16.03
CA SER A 56 -6.85 10.35 -14.92
C SER A 56 -7.23 11.35 -13.84
N ALA A 57 -8.42 11.18 -13.25
CA ALA A 57 -8.83 11.94 -12.07
C ALA A 57 -8.09 11.52 -10.79
N PHE A 58 -7.37 10.39 -10.85
CA PHE A 58 -6.57 9.86 -9.75
C PHE A 58 -5.13 10.36 -9.86
N HIS A 59 -4.58 10.79 -8.74
CA HIS A 59 -3.24 11.36 -8.72
C HIS A 59 -2.14 10.26 -8.69
N GLU A 60 -0.95 10.66 -9.11
CA GLU A 60 0.28 9.92 -8.86
C GLU A 60 0.90 10.42 -7.56
N PHE A 61 1.43 9.52 -6.75
CA PHE A 61 2.02 9.84 -5.46
C PHE A 61 3.46 9.37 -5.38
N LEU A 62 4.28 10.15 -4.68
CA LEU A 62 5.61 9.77 -4.24
C LEU A 62 5.69 10.01 -2.73
N ALA A 63 6.02 8.98 -1.96
CA ALA A 63 6.37 9.13 -0.55
C ALA A 63 7.86 8.88 -0.35
N LEU A 64 8.53 9.79 0.35
CA LEU A 64 9.94 9.70 0.73
C LEU A 64 10.03 9.66 2.25
N ARG A 65 10.83 8.74 2.79
CA ARG A 65 11.15 8.67 4.22
C ARG A 65 12.52 8.04 4.45
N ARG A 66 13.12 8.33 5.60
CA ARG A 66 14.40 7.75 6.01
C ARG A 66 14.22 6.94 7.28
N ASN A 67 14.80 5.75 7.31
CA ASN A 67 14.73 4.82 8.42
C ASN A 67 16.15 4.41 8.84
N PRO A 68 16.41 4.21 10.15
CA PRO A 68 17.70 3.71 10.65
C PRO A 68 17.88 2.20 10.43
N LEU A 69 17.00 1.56 9.66
CA LEU A 69 17.05 0.13 9.39
C LEU A 69 18.07 -0.19 8.31
N SER A 70 18.59 -1.41 8.37
CA SER A 70 19.39 -1.97 7.28
C SER A 70 18.50 -2.43 6.12
N LEU A 71 19.12 -2.67 4.95
CA LEU A 71 18.43 -3.37 3.86
C LEU A 71 18.01 -4.78 4.27
N ASP A 72 18.77 -5.44 5.14
CA ASP A 72 18.50 -6.81 5.58
C ASP A 72 17.25 -6.88 6.47
N ASP A 73 17.08 -5.91 7.37
CA ASP A 73 15.85 -5.74 8.17
C ASP A 73 14.63 -5.55 7.27
N TYR A 74 14.77 -4.76 6.20
CA TYR A 74 13.69 -4.57 5.23
C TYR A 74 13.38 -5.86 4.45
N MET A 75 14.41 -6.63 4.08
CA MET A 75 14.24 -7.92 3.40
C MET A 75 13.46 -8.92 4.24
N GLU A 76 13.77 -9.00 5.54
CA GLU A 76 13.08 -9.88 6.50
C GLU A 76 11.58 -9.57 6.57
N LEU A 77 11.23 -8.27 6.60
CA LEU A 77 9.83 -7.84 6.63
C LEU A 77 9.10 -8.00 5.29
N SER A 78 9.81 -7.78 4.18
CA SER A 78 9.16 -7.55 2.89
C SER A 78 9.12 -8.75 1.97
N TYR A 79 10.03 -9.71 2.13
CA TYR A 79 10.11 -10.86 1.23
C TYR A 79 9.02 -11.88 1.56
N CYS A 80 8.16 -12.18 0.59
CA CYS A 80 7.09 -13.17 0.73
C CYS A 80 6.91 -13.95 -0.57
N ASP A 81 7.42 -15.18 -0.64
CA ASP A 81 7.25 -16.10 -1.76
C ASP A 81 6.21 -17.20 -1.51
N THR A 82 5.71 -17.31 -0.28
CA THR A 82 4.60 -18.20 0.09
C THR A 82 3.35 -17.41 0.47
N THR A 83 2.19 -18.05 0.34
CA THR A 83 0.90 -17.46 0.73
C THR A 83 0.84 -17.11 2.21
N ASP A 84 1.38 -17.95 3.09
CA ASP A 84 1.36 -17.71 4.53
C ASP A 84 2.24 -16.52 4.93
N ALA A 85 3.46 -16.43 4.36
CA ALA A 85 4.32 -15.27 4.56
C ALA A 85 3.66 -13.98 4.06
N LEU A 86 3.04 -14.02 2.87
CA LEU A 86 2.34 -12.87 2.30
C LEU A 86 1.15 -12.45 3.18
N ARG A 87 0.35 -13.39 3.67
CA ARG A 87 -0.78 -13.10 4.56
C ARG A 87 -0.31 -12.48 5.88
N ALA A 88 0.71 -13.05 6.50
CA ALA A 88 1.27 -12.53 7.74
C ALA A 88 1.75 -11.08 7.56
N GLN A 89 2.53 -10.80 6.52
CA GLN A 89 2.99 -9.45 6.21
C GLN A 89 1.83 -8.49 5.91
N GLN A 90 0.92 -8.86 5.01
CA GLN A 90 -0.18 -7.99 4.62
C GLN A 90 -1.10 -7.70 5.83
N ALA A 91 -1.24 -8.63 6.77
CA ALA A 91 -1.99 -8.43 8.00
C ALA A 91 -1.31 -7.40 8.92
N LEU A 92 0.03 -7.38 8.99
CA LEU A 92 0.77 -6.33 9.70
C LEU A 92 0.51 -4.95 9.10
N PHE A 93 0.51 -4.84 7.77
CA PHE A 93 0.37 -3.56 7.07
C PHE A 93 -1.07 -3.03 7.03
N TYR A 94 -2.04 -3.90 6.77
CA TYR A 94 -3.43 -3.50 6.54
C TYR A 94 -4.35 -3.77 7.74
N ARG A 95 -3.91 -4.56 8.72
CA ARG A 95 -4.69 -4.95 9.91
C ARG A 95 -6.06 -5.50 9.49
N ASP A 96 -7.13 -5.00 10.11
CA ASP A 96 -8.52 -5.41 9.85
C ASP A 96 -9.02 -5.07 8.43
N ASN A 97 -8.26 -4.27 7.66
CA ASN A 97 -8.61 -3.98 6.27
C ASN A 97 -8.21 -5.10 5.31
N LEU A 98 -7.33 -6.03 5.70
CA LEU A 98 -6.99 -7.18 4.88
C LEU A 98 -8.15 -8.19 4.90
N LEU A 99 -8.64 -8.58 3.73
CA LEU A 99 -9.65 -9.64 3.61
C LEU A 99 -9.04 -10.94 3.09
N ASN A 100 -8.07 -10.86 2.18
CA ASN A 100 -7.33 -12.02 1.69
C ASN A 100 -6.02 -11.57 1.03
N ALA A 101 -5.01 -12.44 1.05
CA ALA A 101 -3.82 -12.34 0.23
C ALA A 101 -3.35 -13.75 -0.16
N MET A 102 -2.76 -13.90 -1.34
CA MET A 102 -2.29 -15.18 -1.85
C MET A 102 -1.15 -15.01 -2.84
N VAL A 103 -0.14 -15.88 -2.78
CA VAL A 103 0.80 -16.06 -3.88
C VAL A 103 0.15 -16.99 -4.88
N LEU A 104 -0.12 -16.49 -6.09
CA LEU A 104 -0.77 -17.26 -7.16
C LEU A 104 0.24 -18.12 -7.91
N ALA A 105 1.44 -17.57 -8.16
CA ALA A 105 2.54 -18.26 -8.80
C ALA A 105 3.88 -17.60 -8.40
N ALA A 106 4.89 -18.41 -8.12
CA ALA A 106 6.27 -17.97 -7.95
C ALA A 106 7.09 -18.50 -9.13
N HIS A 107 7.38 -17.63 -10.10
CA HIS A 107 8.14 -18.00 -11.31
C HIS A 107 9.65 -18.05 -11.01
N GLN A 108 10.16 -17.08 -10.25
CA GLN A 108 11.52 -17.09 -9.73
C GLN A 108 11.50 -16.66 -8.26
N THR A 109 12.36 -17.26 -7.46
CA THR A 109 12.55 -16.96 -6.04
C THR A 109 14.05 -16.80 -5.76
N ARG A 110 14.42 -16.63 -4.49
CA ARG A 110 15.82 -16.49 -4.04
C ARG A 110 16.76 -17.48 -4.71
N ASP A 111 17.86 -16.93 -5.23
CA ASP A 111 19.00 -17.68 -5.75
C ASP A 111 20.31 -17.08 -5.21
N THR A 112 21.05 -16.37 -6.05
CA THR A 112 22.18 -15.50 -5.72
C THR A 112 21.75 -14.15 -5.18
N ASP A 113 20.59 -13.64 -5.61
CA ASP A 113 19.98 -12.43 -5.07
C ASP A 113 19.00 -12.83 -3.94
N PRO A 114 19.32 -12.54 -2.66
CA PRO A 114 18.52 -12.97 -1.51
C PRO A 114 17.15 -12.28 -1.41
N PHE A 115 16.85 -11.33 -2.30
CA PHE A 115 15.56 -10.67 -2.39
C PHE A 115 14.84 -10.91 -3.73
N ARG A 116 15.35 -11.84 -4.56
CA ARG A 116 14.78 -12.15 -5.87
C ARG A 116 13.38 -12.76 -5.74
N PHE A 117 12.40 -12.10 -6.33
CA PHE A 117 11.08 -12.67 -6.58
C PHE A 117 10.59 -12.21 -7.95
N VAL A 118 10.02 -13.13 -8.72
CA VAL A 118 9.24 -12.85 -9.93
C VAL A 118 8.01 -13.72 -9.85
N GLY A 119 6.81 -13.12 -9.83
CA GLY A 119 5.60 -13.91 -9.63
C GLY A 119 4.31 -13.14 -9.65
N LEU A 120 3.22 -13.87 -9.46
CA LEU A 120 1.86 -13.35 -9.38
C LEU A 120 1.34 -13.47 -7.96
N LYS A 121 0.67 -12.43 -7.51
CA LYS A 121 0.05 -12.34 -6.20
C LYS A 121 -1.37 -11.80 -6.33
N TYR A 122 -2.16 -12.07 -5.31
CA TYR A 122 -3.51 -11.59 -5.15
C TYR A 122 -3.64 -10.90 -3.80
N LYS A 123 -4.40 -9.81 -3.74
CA LYS A 123 -4.90 -9.27 -2.48
C LYS A 123 -6.30 -8.72 -2.62
N ARG A 124 -7.06 -8.85 -1.53
CA ARG A 124 -8.38 -8.28 -1.33
C ARG A 124 -8.39 -7.50 -0.04
N LEU A 125 -8.89 -6.27 -0.08
CA LEU A 125 -8.85 -5.35 1.03
C LEU A 125 -10.08 -4.43 1.05
N ARG A 126 -10.36 -3.88 2.23
CA ARG A 126 -11.19 -2.69 2.37
C ARG A 126 -10.28 -1.48 2.31
N PHE A 127 -10.62 -0.49 1.50
CA PHE A 127 -9.88 0.76 1.56
C PHE A 127 -10.15 1.45 2.90
N ALA A 128 -9.07 1.81 3.61
CA ALA A 128 -9.15 2.51 4.88
C ALA A 128 -9.96 3.81 4.74
N ASN A 129 -10.62 4.24 5.82
CA ASN A 129 -11.45 5.46 5.86
C ASN A 129 -12.67 5.47 4.92
N SER A 130 -13.04 4.32 4.34
CA SER A 130 -14.31 4.18 3.60
C SER A 130 -15.51 3.92 4.51
N GLY A 131 -15.31 3.64 5.81
CA GLY A 131 -16.38 3.31 6.75
C GLY A 131 -17.25 2.11 6.33
N GLY A 132 -16.76 1.26 5.42
CA GLY A 132 -17.54 0.18 4.82
C GLY A 132 -18.60 0.64 3.80
N VAL A 133 -18.62 1.93 3.44
CA VAL A 133 -19.60 2.50 2.49
C VAL A 133 -19.40 1.98 1.07
N PHE A 134 -18.16 1.64 0.72
CA PHE A 134 -17.82 1.11 -0.59
C PHE A 134 -17.45 -0.37 -0.52
N GLU A 135 -17.70 -1.08 -1.62
CA GLU A 135 -17.39 -2.50 -1.77
C GLU A 135 -15.90 -2.77 -1.49
N PRO A 136 -15.54 -3.98 -1.05
CA PRO A 136 -14.15 -4.41 -1.06
C PRO A 136 -13.52 -4.29 -2.44
N ARG A 137 -12.20 -4.09 -2.45
CA ARG A 137 -11.39 -4.05 -3.66
C ARG A 137 -10.45 -5.24 -3.70
N ASP A 138 -10.29 -5.85 -4.87
CA ASP A 138 -9.28 -6.87 -5.09
C ASP A 138 -8.41 -6.59 -6.31
N THR A 139 -7.26 -7.24 -6.35
CA THR A 139 -6.32 -7.12 -7.45
C THR A 139 -5.46 -8.37 -7.54
N THR A 140 -5.29 -8.85 -8.76
CA THR A 140 -4.21 -9.74 -9.17
C THR A 140 -3.08 -8.87 -9.70
N TYR A 141 -1.86 -9.13 -9.27
CA TYR A 141 -0.72 -8.29 -9.62
C TYR A 141 0.54 -9.13 -9.85
N PHE A 142 1.32 -8.68 -10.81
CA PHE A 142 2.68 -9.13 -11.03
C PHE A 142 3.62 -8.39 -10.07
N GLU A 143 4.63 -9.08 -9.56
CA GLU A 143 5.68 -8.50 -8.71
C GLU A 143 7.05 -8.95 -9.19
N VAL A 144 7.97 -7.99 -9.29
CA VAL A 144 9.41 -8.23 -9.43
C VAL A 144 10.12 -7.53 -8.28
N SER A 145 10.99 -8.25 -7.59
CA SER A 145 11.86 -7.69 -6.57
C SER A 145 13.28 -8.24 -6.68
N GLY A 146 14.21 -7.48 -6.11
CA GLY A 146 15.61 -7.88 -6.02
C GLY A 146 16.50 -6.79 -5.47
N LEU A 147 17.80 -7.07 -5.47
CA LEU A 147 18.87 -6.16 -5.10
C LEU A 147 19.65 -5.70 -6.33
N ARG A 148 19.96 -4.41 -6.41
CA ARG A 148 20.80 -3.81 -7.46
C ARG A 148 21.77 -2.81 -6.85
N THR A 149 22.74 -2.40 -7.64
CA THR A 149 23.60 -1.26 -7.34
C THR A 149 23.29 -0.17 -8.34
N ASN A 150 22.96 1.03 -7.87
CA ASN A 150 22.71 2.17 -8.77
C ASN A 150 24.03 2.73 -9.33
N LYS A 151 23.95 3.68 -10.27
CA LYS A 151 25.15 4.32 -10.86
C LYS A 151 26.00 5.09 -9.86
N ALA A 152 25.43 5.50 -8.72
CA ALA A 152 26.14 6.15 -7.63
C ALA A 152 26.84 5.16 -6.68
N GLY A 153 26.74 3.85 -6.93
CA GLY A 153 27.36 2.81 -6.11
C GLY A 153 26.56 2.39 -4.87
N HIS A 154 25.34 2.93 -4.67
CA HIS A 154 24.50 2.54 -3.55
C HIS A 154 23.79 1.22 -3.84
N ARG A 155 23.72 0.35 -2.82
CA ARG A 155 22.84 -0.82 -2.83
C ARG A 155 21.39 -0.33 -2.77
N VAL A 156 20.56 -0.89 -3.64
CA VAL A 156 19.13 -0.59 -3.76
C VAL A 156 18.37 -1.91 -3.75
N LEU A 157 17.48 -2.06 -2.79
CA LEU A 157 16.44 -3.08 -2.84
C LEU A 157 15.23 -2.47 -3.53
N PHE A 158 14.62 -3.20 -4.47
CA PHE A 158 13.44 -2.75 -5.17
C PHE A 158 12.29 -3.76 -5.08
N ILE A 159 11.06 -3.24 -5.12
CA ILE A 159 9.84 -4.01 -5.35
C ILE A 159 9.00 -3.23 -6.36
N ALA A 160 8.81 -3.78 -7.56
CA ALA A 160 7.92 -3.26 -8.58
C ALA A 160 6.68 -4.13 -8.67
N ARG A 161 5.49 -3.53 -8.69
CA ARG A 161 4.22 -4.25 -8.81
C ARG A 161 3.29 -3.55 -9.77
N GLU A 162 2.56 -4.34 -10.54
CA GLU A 162 1.48 -3.85 -11.39
C GLU A 162 0.32 -4.85 -11.42
N SER A 163 -0.90 -4.32 -11.34
CA SER A 163 -2.12 -5.09 -11.56
C SER A 163 -2.14 -5.69 -12.96
N VAL A 164 -2.39 -7.00 -13.04
CA VAL A 164 -2.57 -7.73 -14.28
C VAL A 164 -3.92 -8.43 -14.27
N ASN A 165 -4.58 -8.50 -15.42
CA ASN A 165 -5.81 -9.28 -15.57
C ASN A 165 -5.44 -10.72 -15.91
N LEU A 166 -5.96 -11.67 -15.13
CA LEU A 166 -5.72 -13.10 -15.33
C LEU A 166 -7.05 -13.78 -15.61
N ASP A 167 -7.12 -14.52 -16.71
CA ASP A 167 -8.34 -15.23 -17.11
C ASP A 167 -8.75 -16.27 -16.06
N ASP A 168 -7.76 -16.94 -15.43
CA ASP A 168 -7.95 -17.92 -14.35
C ASP A 168 -8.42 -17.28 -13.03
N TYR A 169 -8.47 -15.95 -12.95
CA TYR A 169 -8.82 -15.21 -11.74
C TYR A 169 -9.81 -14.07 -12.03
N PRO A 170 -11.04 -14.40 -12.47
CA PRO A 170 -12.04 -13.42 -12.88
C PRO A 170 -12.49 -12.53 -11.70
N PRO A 171 -13.16 -11.40 -11.99
CA PRO A 171 -13.78 -10.57 -10.96
C PRO A 171 -14.75 -11.38 -10.10
N VAL A 172 -14.78 -11.08 -8.80
CA VAL A 172 -15.66 -11.73 -7.82
C VAL A 172 -16.88 -10.85 -7.55
N ASP A 173 -18.05 -11.45 -7.39
CA ASP A 173 -19.27 -10.71 -7.05
C ASP A 173 -19.11 -9.87 -5.79
N HIS A 174 -19.68 -8.66 -5.82
CA HIS A 174 -19.60 -7.66 -4.74
C HIS A 174 -18.16 -7.24 -4.37
N VAL A 175 -17.21 -7.41 -5.30
CA VAL A 175 -15.83 -6.95 -5.19
C VAL A 175 -15.48 -6.18 -6.46
N VAL A 176 -14.87 -5.01 -6.28
CA VAL A 176 -14.40 -4.21 -7.41
C VAL A 176 -12.92 -4.52 -7.67
N ARG A 177 -12.59 -5.04 -8.85
CA ARG A 177 -11.20 -5.22 -9.29
C ARG A 177 -10.59 -3.83 -9.48
N PHE A 178 -9.57 -3.48 -8.70
CA PHE A 178 -8.88 -2.19 -8.83
C PHE A 178 -7.52 -2.36 -9.51
N HIS A 179 -7.02 -1.28 -10.10
CA HIS A 179 -5.69 -1.28 -10.71
C HIS A 179 -4.72 -0.44 -9.88
N PHE A 180 -3.49 -0.93 -9.72
CA PHE A 180 -2.40 -0.15 -9.18
C PHE A 180 -1.09 -0.50 -9.86
N LYS A 181 -0.18 0.48 -9.89
CA LYS A 181 1.24 0.35 -10.21
C LYS A 181 2.00 0.98 -9.06
N THR A 182 2.94 0.25 -8.48
CA THR A 182 3.80 0.79 -7.41
C THR A 182 5.23 0.35 -7.59
N LEU A 183 6.14 1.25 -7.27
CA LEU A 183 7.56 0.98 -7.18
C LEU A 183 8.02 1.42 -5.79
N ILE A 184 8.66 0.50 -5.09
CA ILE A 184 9.29 0.77 -3.79
C ILE A 184 10.79 0.60 -3.97
N LEU A 185 11.57 1.61 -3.60
CA LEU A 185 13.02 1.58 -3.57
C LEU A 185 13.50 1.81 -2.14
N GLN A 186 14.30 0.89 -1.61
CA GLN A 186 15.09 1.12 -0.40
C GLN A 186 16.54 1.33 -0.83
N THR A 187 17.00 2.57 -0.78
CA THR A 187 18.38 2.91 -1.14
C THR A 187 19.20 3.08 0.13
N HIS A 188 20.33 2.39 0.23
CA HIS A 188 21.29 2.63 1.30
C HIS A 188 21.68 4.11 1.32
N TYR A 189 21.61 4.73 2.50
CA TYR A 189 21.85 6.15 2.72
C TYR A 189 22.50 6.36 4.09
N ASP A 190 23.73 6.86 4.11
CA ASP A 190 24.53 7.05 5.31
C ASP A 190 24.51 5.78 6.20
N ASP A 191 24.00 5.88 7.43
CA ASP A 191 23.87 4.78 8.41
C ASP A 191 22.50 4.07 8.35
N GLY A 192 21.73 4.23 7.27
CA GLY A 192 20.39 3.64 7.15
C GLY A 192 19.90 3.50 5.71
N ILE A 193 18.59 3.64 5.53
CA ILE A 193 17.94 3.53 4.23
C ILE A 193 17.00 4.71 3.99
N GLU A 194 16.96 5.19 2.75
CA GLU A 194 15.85 5.99 2.25
C GLU A 194 14.87 5.09 1.49
N GLU A 195 13.61 5.14 1.89
CA GLU A 195 12.50 4.56 1.16
C GLU A 195 11.88 5.61 0.22
N ALA A 196 11.70 5.22 -1.04
CA ALA A 196 10.86 5.92 -2.01
C ALA A 196 9.72 5.00 -2.47
N VAL A 197 8.47 5.43 -2.29
CA VAL A 197 7.26 4.72 -2.74
C VAL A 197 6.56 5.55 -3.81
N TYR A 198 6.63 5.08 -5.05
CA TYR A 198 5.83 5.59 -6.16
C TYR A 198 4.52 4.81 -6.22
N LEU A 199 3.39 5.50 -6.34
CA LEU A 199 2.07 4.89 -6.37
C LEU A 199 1.18 5.58 -7.41
N ILE A 200 0.64 4.77 -8.30
CA ILE A 200 -0.47 5.13 -9.19
C ILE A 200 -1.56 4.10 -8.91
N SER A 201 -2.78 4.54 -8.62
CA SER A 201 -3.89 3.62 -8.37
C SER A 201 -5.22 4.18 -8.87
N ASN A 202 -6.03 3.29 -9.42
CA ASN A 202 -7.40 3.55 -9.83
C ASN A 202 -8.30 2.56 -9.06
N PRO A 203 -9.19 3.04 -8.17
CA PRO A 203 -10.05 2.20 -7.35
C PRO A 203 -11.12 1.47 -8.16
N LEU A 204 -11.40 1.98 -9.36
CA LEU A 204 -12.57 1.67 -10.18
C LEU A 204 -13.90 1.73 -9.40
N GLY A 205 -15.01 1.53 -10.11
CA GLY A 205 -16.34 1.62 -9.55
C GLY A 205 -16.74 3.04 -9.12
N SER A 206 -17.47 3.13 -8.01
CA SER A 206 -18.23 4.32 -7.61
C SER A 206 -17.52 5.28 -6.65
N ILE A 207 -16.25 5.04 -6.27
CA ILE A 207 -15.56 5.90 -5.32
C ILE A 207 -15.19 7.23 -6.00
N PRO A 208 -15.68 8.39 -5.50
CA PRO A 208 -15.32 9.68 -6.07
C PRO A 208 -13.81 9.95 -5.97
N ALA A 209 -13.23 10.54 -7.02
CA ALA A 209 -11.78 10.76 -7.11
C ALA A 209 -11.20 11.53 -5.91
N PHE A 210 -11.89 12.57 -5.42
CA PHE A 210 -11.42 13.33 -4.26
C PHE A 210 -11.39 12.51 -2.97
N VAL A 211 -12.27 11.51 -2.83
CA VAL A 211 -12.27 10.57 -1.70
C VAL A 211 -11.11 9.61 -1.87
N PHE A 212 -10.99 8.99 -3.04
CA PHE A 212 -9.94 8.01 -3.26
C PHE A 212 -8.53 8.60 -3.18
N ASN A 213 -8.31 9.80 -3.71
CA ASN A 213 -6.99 10.46 -3.60
C ASN A 213 -6.57 10.65 -2.14
N LYS A 214 -7.51 10.91 -1.21
CA LYS A 214 -7.22 10.95 0.24
C LYS A 214 -6.90 9.57 0.82
N VAL A 215 -7.63 8.54 0.38
CA VAL A 215 -7.38 7.14 0.77
C VAL A 215 -6.00 6.69 0.30
N ALA A 216 -5.67 6.91 -0.98
CA ALA A 216 -4.38 6.57 -1.56
C ALA A 216 -3.23 7.30 -0.85
N GLN A 217 -3.39 8.60 -0.59
CA GLN A 217 -2.42 9.37 0.19
C GLN A 217 -2.26 8.82 1.61
N ALA A 218 -3.35 8.48 2.29
CA ALA A 218 -3.32 7.88 3.62
C ALA A 218 -2.60 6.52 3.61
N SER A 219 -2.73 5.75 2.53
CA SER A 219 -2.10 4.44 2.39
C SER A 219 -0.57 4.50 2.41
N LEU A 220 0.03 5.63 1.99
CA LEU A 220 1.48 5.83 2.05
C LEU A 220 1.99 5.87 3.49
N TYR A 221 1.13 6.14 4.47
CA TYR A 221 1.45 6.12 5.89
C TYR A 221 1.13 4.77 6.56
N LEU A 222 0.69 3.73 5.82
CA LEU A 222 0.33 2.43 6.41
C LEU A 222 1.51 1.76 7.13
N VAL A 223 2.74 2.03 6.67
CA VAL A 223 3.97 1.60 7.35
C VAL A 223 4.64 2.84 7.95
N ASP A 224 4.01 3.42 8.96
CA ASP A 224 4.52 4.59 9.66
C ASP A 224 5.71 4.27 10.58
N ASP A 225 5.84 3.00 11.01
CA ASP A 225 6.92 2.53 11.87
C ASP A 225 7.39 1.13 11.45
N PHE A 226 8.33 1.09 10.48
CA PHE A 226 8.96 -0.14 10.03
C PHE A 226 9.63 -0.93 11.17
N PRO A 227 10.41 -0.31 12.08
CA PRO A 227 10.97 -1.00 13.24
C PRO A 227 9.92 -1.74 14.08
N LEU A 228 8.79 -1.08 14.38
CA LEU A 228 7.70 -1.72 15.13
C LEU A 228 7.08 -2.89 14.38
N MET A 229 6.90 -2.80 13.07
CA MET A 229 6.35 -3.90 12.26
C MET A 229 7.29 -5.11 12.24
N LEU A 230 8.59 -4.87 12.10
CA LEU A 230 9.61 -5.89 12.15
C LEU A 230 9.67 -6.56 13.54
N GLN A 231 9.59 -5.76 14.61
CA GLN A 231 9.50 -6.28 15.97
C GLN A 231 8.26 -7.19 16.14
N LYS A 232 7.09 -6.74 15.67
CA LYS A 232 5.85 -7.54 15.73
C LYS A 232 5.96 -8.85 14.96
N GLN A 233 6.60 -8.83 13.79
CA GLN A 233 6.86 -10.05 13.02
C GLN A 233 7.75 -11.02 13.79
N ARG A 234 8.86 -10.54 14.36
CA ARG A 234 9.78 -11.36 15.17
C ARG A 234 9.13 -11.94 16.43
N CYS A 235 8.17 -11.23 17.03
CA CYS A 235 7.40 -11.70 18.19
C CYS A 235 6.21 -12.62 17.83
N SER A 236 5.84 -12.75 16.55
CA SER A 236 4.71 -13.60 16.14
C SER A 236 5.06 -15.09 16.25
N PRO A 237 4.16 -15.96 16.74
CA PRO A 237 4.40 -17.41 16.86
C PRO A 237 4.78 -18.08 15.52
N SER A 238 4.29 -17.53 14.40
CA SER A 238 4.63 -17.98 13.04
C SER A 238 6.12 -17.86 12.70
N SER A 239 6.86 -17.01 13.42
CA SER A 239 8.29 -16.76 13.23
C SER A 239 9.17 -17.63 14.13
N GLN A 240 8.58 -18.36 15.09
CA GLN A 240 9.30 -19.17 16.08
C GLN A 240 9.51 -20.63 15.65
N CYS A 241 9.06 -21.04 14.46
CA CYS A 241 9.09 -22.45 14.04
C CYS A 241 10.40 -22.90 13.35
N SER A 242 11.52 -22.18 13.51
CA SER A 242 12.78 -22.52 12.82
C SER A 242 14.00 -22.68 13.72
N ILE A 243 13.85 -22.66 15.05
CA ILE A 243 14.94 -22.91 15.99
C ILE A 243 14.42 -23.92 17.00
N ASP A 244 14.57 -25.21 16.68
CA ASP A 244 14.77 -26.32 17.63
C ASP A 244 14.61 -27.64 16.85
N SER A 245 15.67 -28.01 16.14
CA SER A 245 15.81 -29.39 15.66
C SER A 245 17.26 -29.84 15.64
N TYR A 246 18.00 -29.62 16.74
CA TYR A 246 19.22 -30.38 17.03
C TYR A 246 19.54 -30.38 18.53
N HIS A 247 18.97 -31.32 19.28
CA HIS A 247 19.71 -32.06 20.31
C HIS A 247 19.02 -33.39 20.60
N ASP A 248 19.58 -34.44 20.01
CA ASP A 248 19.53 -35.79 20.55
C ASP A 248 20.31 -35.80 21.88
N GLY A 249 19.75 -36.44 22.88
CA GLY A 249 20.38 -36.59 24.18
C GLY A 249 19.41 -37.18 25.20
N ASP A 250 19.41 -38.51 25.26
CA ASP A 250 18.77 -39.31 26.30
C ASP A 250 19.03 -38.77 27.71
N ASP A 251 17.97 -38.63 28.54
CA ASP A 251 18.08 -39.03 29.94
C ASP A 251 16.71 -39.41 30.53
N ASP A 252 16.64 -40.67 30.94
CA ASP A 252 15.55 -41.29 31.68
C ASP A 252 15.66 -40.92 33.16
N SER A 253 14.64 -40.29 33.76
CA SER A 253 14.15 -40.69 35.10
C SER A 253 12.94 -39.87 35.60
N ARG A 254 11.86 -40.62 35.83
CA ARG A 254 10.88 -40.55 36.94
C ARG A 254 10.87 -39.27 37.78
N ASP A 255 9.72 -38.59 37.82
CA ASP A 255 8.80 -38.79 38.94
C ASP A 255 7.39 -38.24 38.67
N SER A 256 6.42 -38.95 39.24
CA SER A 256 4.99 -38.72 39.07
C SER A 256 4.47 -37.82 40.19
N ALA A 257 3.88 -36.68 39.83
CA ALA A 257 2.99 -35.94 40.71
C ALA A 257 1.92 -35.24 39.86
N GLY A 258 0.73 -35.84 39.81
CA GLY A 258 -0.44 -35.20 39.21
C GLY A 258 -0.92 -34.04 40.08
N LEU A 259 -1.12 -32.86 39.48
CA LEU A 259 -1.85 -31.77 40.09
C LEU A 259 -2.70 -31.04 39.04
N ARG A 260 -4.00 -31.39 39.10
CA ARG A 260 -5.21 -30.56 38.95
C ARG A 260 -5.19 -29.35 38.02
N SER A 261 -6.08 -29.44 37.03
CA SER A 261 -6.84 -28.33 36.48
C SER A 261 -7.34 -27.38 37.58
N THR A 262 -6.89 -26.14 37.54
CA THR A 262 -7.61 -24.99 38.10
C THR A 262 -7.48 -23.83 37.14
N VAL A 263 -8.60 -23.47 36.52
CA VAL A 263 -8.85 -22.16 35.93
C VAL A 263 -8.59 -21.12 37.02
N SER A 264 -7.61 -20.24 36.80
CA SER A 264 -7.41 -19.05 37.62
C SER A 264 -7.51 -17.84 36.71
N THR A 265 -8.66 -17.19 36.75
CA THR A 265 -8.86 -15.81 36.32
C THR A 265 -8.03 -14.90 37.22
N GLY A 266 -6.96 -14.35 36.69
CA GLY A 266 -6.15 -13.32 37.34
C GLY A 266 -5.75 -12.30 36.29
N ASN A 267 -6.62 -11.28 36.12
CA ASN A 267 -6.23 -10.02 35.53
C ASN A 267 -5.26 -9.35 36.51
N ASP A 268 -4.04 -9.07 36.07
CA ASP A 268 -3.19 -8.01 36.62
C ASP A 268 -2.14 -7.67 35.55
N TYR A 269 -2.49 -6.72 34.69
CA TYR A 269 -1.50 -5.92 33.96
C TYR A 269 -1.84 -4.45 34.21
N ASP A 270 -0.85 -3.74 34.73
CA ASP A 270 -0.91 -2.38 35.23
C ASP A 270 -1.54 -1.39 34.24
N ASP A 271 -2.55 -0.69 34.74
CA ASP A 271 -3.54 0.12 34.01
C ASP A 271 -3.14 1.60 33.91
N ASP A 272 -1.84 1.91 33.71
CA ASP A 272 -1.34 3.30 33.73
C ASP A 272 -0.82 3.83 32.38
N HIS A 273 -0.90 3.06 31.29
CA HIS A 273 -0.50 3.54 29.96
C HIS A 273 -1.66 3.78 28.97
N CYS A 274 -2.91 3.48 29.34
CA CYS A 274 -4.10 3.69 28.50
C CYS A 274 -4.90 4.99 28.77
N ALA A 275 -4.49 5.81 29.74
CA ALA A 275 -5.29 6.98 30.16
C ALA A 275 -5.11 8.25 29.32
N LEU A 276 -4.26 8.27 28.29
CA LEU A 276 -3.99 9.49 27.49
C LEU A 276 -4.59 9.51 26.07
N LEU A 277 -5.37 8.50 25.67
CA LEU A 277 -6.00 8.48 24.33
C LEU A 277 -7.52 8.21 24.32
N THR A 278 -8.17 8.08 25.47
CA THR A 278 -9.62 7.79 25.55
C THR A 278 -10.51 8.99 25.89
N SER A 279 -9.99 10.22 25.95
CA SER A 279 -10.79 11.42 26.14
C SER A 279 -10.86 12.31 24.88
N LEU A 280 -11.37 11.77 23.77
CA LEU A 280 -11.92 12.60 22.68
C LEU A 280 -13.27 12.01 22.25
N PRO A 281 -14.35 12.82 22.17
CA PRO A 281 -15.67 12.30 21.90
C PRO A 281 -15.76 11.79 20.45
N ALA A 282 -15.72 10.47 20.27
CA ALA A 282 -15.83 9.80 18.97
C ALA A 282 -17.10 10.21 18.19
N ASN A 283 -18.14 10.67 18.87
CA ASN A 283 -19.39 11.11 18.27
C ASN A 283 -19.30 12.48 17.55
N GLY A 284 -18.34 13.34 17.91
CA GLY A 284 -18.21 14.68 17.30
C GLY A 284 -17.47 14.67 15.96
N ILE A 285 -16.45 13.83 15.82
CA ILE A 285 -15.58 13.78 14.63
C ILE A 285 -16.31 13.10 13.45
N HIS A 286 -17.06 12.02 13.71
CA HIS A 286 -17.88 11.36 12.70
C HIS A 286 -18.99 12.29 12.18
N ALA A 287 -19.70 13.00 13.07
CA ALA A 287 -20.72 13.97 12.70
C ALA A 287 -20.15 15.14 11.88
N GLN A 288 -18.98 15.67 12.26
CA GLN A 288 -18.31 16.72 11.50
C GLN A 288 -17.84 16.27 10.11
N GLN A 289 -17.42 15.00 9.96
CA GLN A 289 -17.05 14.43 8.66
C GLN A 289 -18.27 14.22 7.77
N HIS A 290 -19.40 13.73 8.32
CA HIS A 290 -20.66 13.61 7.60
C HIS A 290 -21.20 14.99 7.17
N GLU A 291 -21.13 16.01 8.02
CA GLU A 291 -21.60 17.35 7.68
C GLU A 291 -20.72 18.02 6.62
N LYS A 292 -19.39 17.83 6.68
CA LYS A 292 -18.46 18.27 5.62
C LYS A 292 -18.74 17.55 4.29
N MET A 293 -19.03 16.24 4.33
CA MET A 293 -19.38 15.47 3.15
C MET A 293 -20.70 15.95 2.53
N ARG A 294 -21.72 16.18 3.36
CA ARG A 294 -23.03 16.68 2.92
C ARG A 294 -22.91 18.07 2.28
N ARG A 295 -22.15 18.97 2.92
CA ARG A 295 -21.88 20.31 2.37
C ARG A 295 -21.18 20.26 1.01
N GLY A 296 -20.19 19.39 0.85
CA GLY A 296 -19.51 19.21 -0.45
C GLY A 296 -20.45 18.67 -1.55
N ILE A 297 -21.38 17.78 -1.21
CA ILE A 297 -22.40 17.29 -2.15
C ILE A 297 -23.36 18.42 -2.54
N ASP A 298 -23.79 19.25 -1.59
CA ASP A 298 -24.70 20.37 -1.85
C ASP A 298 -24.04 21.47 -2.69
N GLU A 299 -22.78 21.79 -2.43
CA GLU A 299 -21.98 22.72 -3.25
C GLU A 299 -21.84 22.22 -4.70
N GLN A 300 -21.61 20.91 -4.89
CA GLN A 300 -21.56 20.31 -6.23
C GLN A 300 -22.92 20.37 -6.94
N ARG A 301 -24.02 20.14 -6.23
CA ARG A 301 -25.37 20.26 -6.81
C ARG A 301 -25.68 21.69 -7.24
N GLN A 302 -25.27 22.69 -6.45
CA GLN A 302 -25.43 24.10 -6.82
C GLN A 302 -24.62 24.47 -8.06
N LEU A 303 -23.37 24.00 -8.16
CA LEU A 303 -22.53 24.22 -9.34
C LEU A 303 -23.12 23.59 -10.60
N VAL A 304 -23.66 22.36 -10.50
CA VAL A 304 -24.34 21.71 -11.63
C VAL A 304 -25.58 22.49 -12.04
N HIS A 305 -26.39 22.96 -11.09
CA HIS A 305 -27.58 23.76 -11.38
C HIS A 305 -27.23 25.08 -12.10
N GLN A 306 -26.21 25.79 -11.61
CA GLN A 306 -25.73 27.02 -12.26
C GLN A 306 -25.20 26.75 -13.68
N LEU A 307 -24.51 25.62 -13.89
CA LEU A 307 -24.01 25.26 -15.21
C LEU A 307 -25.16 24.94 -16.17
N MET A 308 -26.22 24.27 -15.69
CA MET A 308 -27.41 23.99 -16.49
C MET A 308 -28.17 25.26 -16.86
N GLU A 309 -28.34 26.20 -15.93
CA GLU A 309 -28.94 27.51 -16.20
C GLU A 309 -28.13 28.30 -17.24
N GLN A 310 -26.79 28.31 -17.13
CA GLN A 310 -25.93 28.96 -18.12
C GLN A 310 -26.03 28.33 -19.51
N LEU A 311 -26.18 27.00 -19.58
CA LEU A 311 -26.37 26.27 -20.82
C LEU A 311 -27.73 26.57 -21.45
N ASP A 312 -28.79 26.67 -20.65
CA ASP A 312 -30.13 27.00 -21.12
C ASP A 312 -30.22 28.47 -21.62
N VAL A 313 -29.58 29.41 -20.90
CA VAL A 313 -29.44 30.80 -21.37
C VAL A 313 -28.68 30.85 -22.70
N ARG A 314 -27.57 30.13 -22.84
CA ARG A 314 -26.83 30.06 -24.12
C ARG A 314 -27.65 29.44 -25.24
N ARG A 315 -28.44 28.39 -24.97
CA ARG A 315 -29.35 27.79 -25.95
C ARG A 315 -30.45 28.76 -26.39
N SER A 316 -31.01 29.54 -25.46
CA SER A 316 -32.01 30.56 -25.80
C SER A 316 -31.44 31.72 -26.62
N LEU A 317 -30.18 32.12 -26.38
CA LEU A 317 -29.50 33.15 -27.15
C LEU A 317 -29.16 32.65 -28.57
N ALA A 318 -28.68 31.41 -28.69
CA ALA A 318 -28.41 30.78 -29.99
C ALA A 318 -29.68 30.55 -30.82
N ALA A 319 -30.85 30.36 -30.19
CA ALA A 319 -32.13 30.25 -30.88
C ALA A 319 -32.69 31.61 -31.36
N GLN A 320 -32.24 32.73 -30.79
CA GLN A 320 -32.59 34.08 -31.23
C GLN A 320 -31.72 34.57 -32.39
N GLU A 321 -30.49 34.05 -32.52
CA GLU A 321 -29.63 34.22 -33.69
C GLU A 321 -29.99 33.18 -34.77
N GLY A 322 -31.15 33.36 -35.42
CA GLY A 322 -31.53 32.57 -36.59
C GLY A 322 -30.47 32.63 -37.71
N PRO A 323 -30.45 31.65 -38.63
CA PRO A 323 -29.36 31.50 -39.60
C PRO A 323 -29.26 32.74 -40.48
N ARG A 324 -28.08 33.39 -40.49
CA ARG A 324 -27.76 34.42 -41.47
C ARG A 324 -27.78 33.79 -42.86
N SER A 325 -28.83 34.06 -43.62
CA SER A 325 -28.91 33.75 -45.04
C SER A 325 -27.88 34.58 -45.80
N SER A 326 -26.98 33.88 -46.48
CA SER A 326 -26.17 34.25 -47.68
C SER A 326 -25.61 35.66 -47.76
#